data_AF-A0A969I039-F1
#
_entry.id   AF-A0A969I039-F1
#
_cell.length_a   1.000
_cell.length_b   1.000
_cell.length_c   1.000
_cell.angle_alpha   90.00
_cell.angle_beta   90.00
_cell.angle_gamma   90.00
#
_symmetry.space_group_name_H-M   'P 1'
#
loop_
_entity.id
_entity.type
_entity.pdbx_description
1 polymer ?
#
loop_
_entity_poly.entity_id
_entity_poly.type
_entity_poly.pdbx_seq_one_letter_code
_entity_poly.pdbx_strand_id
1 'polypeptide(L)'
;MVIAFPGLNQLYIGLVTTIGVAILALTSAEIAIRAQYIIMAAIVFSLLSLVFGSSIPDVEPQMLAVPETRASFWSVFAVFFPAVTGIMAGVSMSGDLRDPKHAIPIGTLAAVGTGYAIYMALPVLLALRADTASLLENPLVMMQLSFWGPAILLGVWGATLSSAIGSLLGAPRVLQALARDGILPRSLSWLGRGNGAADEPRLGTLVTLGVAIALSALAS
;
A
#
# COMPACT_ATOMS: atom_id res chain seq x y z
N MET A 1 7.53 11.29 3.42
CA MET A 1 8.05 11.16 4.81
C MET A 1 9.21 12.11 5.12
N VAL A 2 10.14 12.35 4.18
CA VAL A 2 11.34 13.21 4.39
C VAL A 2 11.00 14.68 4.73
N ILE A 3 9.85 15.19 4.28
CA ILE A 3 9.44 16.59 4.52
C ILE A 3 8.93 16.81 5.96
N ALA A 4 8.49 15.75 6.67
CA ALA A 4 7.92 15.88 8.01
C ALA A 4 8.97 15.89 9.13
N PHE A 5 10.16 15.32 8.90
CA PHE A 5 11.24 15.23 9.90
C PHE A 5 12.61 15.53 9.27
N PRO A 6 12.91 16.82 8.99
CA PRO A 6 14.11 17.23 8.27
C PRO A 6 15.46 17.00 9.01
N GLY A 7 15.45 16.47 10.24
CA GLY A 7 16.65 16.24 11.06
C GLY A 7 16.97 14.77 11.38
N LEU A 8 16.17 13.81 10.91
CA LEU A 8 16.36 12.39 11.21
C LEU A 8 16.90 11.64 9.98
N ASN A 9 17.95 10.84 10.16
CA ASN A 9 18.51 10.00 9.09
C ASN A 9 17.42 9.04 8.56
N GLN A 10 17.21 9.07 7.24
CA GLN A 10 16.22 8.28 6.51
C GLN A 10 16.32 6.78 6.85
N LEU A 11 17.54 6.28 7.07
CA LEU A 11 17.79 4.90 7.44
C LEU A 11 17.20 4.52 8.81
N TYR A 12 17.30 5.40 9.81
CA TYR A 12 16.74 5.14 11.14
C TYR A 12 15.22 5.20 11.14
N ILE A 13 14.62 6.14 10.42
CA ILE A 13 13.15 6.20 10.28
C ILE A 13 12.64 4.92 9.60
N GLY A 14 13.28 4.50 8.51
CA GLY A 14 12.93 3.27 7.80
C GLY A 14 13.03 2.04 8.68
N LEU A 15 14.17 1.84 9.35
CA LEU A 15 14.39 0.70 10.25
C LEU A 15 13.42 0.70 11.43
N VAL A 16 13.22 1.82 12.11
CA VAL A 16 12.30 1.91 13.26
C VAL A 16 10.87 1.64 12.82
N THR A 17 10.44 2.15 11.66
CA THR A 17 9.10 1.90 11.13
C THR A 17 8.93 0.43 10.75
N THR A 18 9.89 -0.15 10.02
CA THR A 18 9.86 -1.57 9.64
C THR A 18 9.84 -2.47 10.88
N ILE A 19 10.68 -2.20 11.89
CA ILE A 19 10.70 -2.95 13.16
C ILE A 19 9.39 -2.74 13.94
N GLY A 20 8.83 -1.53 13.97
CA GLY A 20 7.57 -1.25 14.65
C GLY A 20 6.39 -1.99 14.04
N VAL A 21 6.26 -1.96 12.70
CA VAL A 21 5.20 -2.70 11.99
C VAL A 21 5.44 -4.22 12.10
N ALA A 22 6.70 -4.66 12.09
CA ALA A 22 7.08 -6.05 12.32
C ALA A 22 6.63 -6.57 13.70
N ILE A 23 6.88 -5.80 14.76
CA ILE A 23 6.47 -6.15 16.13
C ILE A 23 4.95 -6.20 16.21
N LEU A 24 4.24 -5.23 15.62
CA LEU A 24 2.78 -5.24 15.54
C LEU A 24 2.27 -6.52 14.86
N ALA A 25 2.85 -6.88 13.71
CA ALA A 25 2.49 -8.08 12.96
C ALA A 25 2.80 -9.39 13.70
N LEU A 26 3.89 -9.43 14.47
CA LEU A 26 4.28 -10.58 15.28
C LEU A 26 3.43 -10.75 16.55
N THR A 27 2.79 -9.69 17.04
CA THR A 27 2.02 -9.72 18.29
C THR A 27 0.60 -10.25 18.07
N SER A 28 -0.06 -9.87 16.98
CA SER A 28 -1.37 -10.44 16.61
C SER A 28 -1.78 -10.04 15.19
N ALA A 29 -2.01 -11.03 14.34
CA ALA A 29 -2.58 -10.81 13.00
C ALA A 29 -3.99 -10.20 13.07
N GLU A 30 -4.78 -10.54 14.11
CA GLU A 30 -6.12 -9.98 14.30
C GLU A 30 -6.10 -8.47 14.55
N ILE A 31 -5.13 -7.99 15.36
CA ILE A 31 -4.98 -6.55 15.62
C ILE A 31 -4.62 -5.83 14.32
N ALA A 32 -3.72 -6.40 13.53
CA ALA A 32 -3.33 -5.83 12.24
C ALA A 32 -4.52 -5.77 11.25
N ILE A 33 -5.35 -6.81 11.18
CA ILE A 33 -6.58 -6.80 10.38
C ILE A 33 -7.58 -5.75 10.88
N ARG A 34 -7.73 -5.59 12.20
CA ARG A 34 -8.60 -4.53 12.76
C ARG A 34 -8.08 -3.13 12.44
N ALA A 35 -6.76 -2.92 12.52
CA ALA A 35 -6.13 -1.67 12.15
C ALA A 35 -6.35 -1.31 10.68
N GLN A 36 -6.44 -2.30 9.79
CA GLN A 36 -6.75 -2.10 8.37
C GLN A 36 -8.09 -1.39 8.13
N TYR A 37 -9.11 -1.61 8.96
CA TYR A 37 -10.38 -0.89 8.86
C TYR A 37 -10.24 0.59 9.20
N ILE A 38 -9.41 0.92 10.21
CA ILE A 38 -9.11 2.31 10.58
C ILE A 38 -8.35 3.00 9.44
N ILE A 39 -7.37 2.30 8.87
CA ILE A 39 -6.60 2.79 7.72
C ILE A 39 -7.52 3.04 6.52
N MET A 40 -8.42 2.10 6.22
CA MET A 40 -9.38 2.25 5.13
C MET A 40 -10.28 3.48 5.34
N ALA A 41 -10.77 3.71 6.56
CA ALA A 41 -11.54 4.90 6.90
C ALA A 41 -10.74 6.19 6.68
N ALA A 42 -9.45 6.21 7.05
CA ALA A 42 -8.57 7.36 6.82
C ALA A 42 -8.33 7.63 5.32
N ILE A 43 -8.16 6.57 4.51
CA ILE A 43 -8.01 6.69 3.05
C ILE A 43 -9.31 7.22 2.42
N VAL A 44 -10.46 6.67 2.80
CA VAL A 44 -11.76 7.16 2.30
C VAL A 44 -11.96 8.62 2.67
N PHE A 45 -11.66 8.99 3.92
CA PHE A 45 -11.74 10.37 4.38
C PHE A 45 -10.79 11.30 3.60
N SER A 46 -9.56 10.85 3.31
CA SER A 46 -8.61 11.55 2.43
C SER A 46 -9.17 11.79 1.03
N LEU A 47 -9.76 10.77 0.42
CA LEU A 47 -10.34 10.87 -0.93
C LEU A 47 -11.55 11.79 -0.95
N LEU A 48 -12.44 11.70 0.05
CA LEU A 48 -13.58 12.62 0.19
C LEU A 48 -13.11 14.07 0.37
N SER A 49 -12.10 14.30 1.21
CA SER A 49 -11.51 15.62 1.39
C SER A 49 -10.98 16.19 0.08
N LEU A 50 -10.34 15.36 -0.76
CA LEU A 50 -9.90 15.78 -2.10
C LEU A 50 -11.08 16.11 -3.01
N VAL A 51 -12.13 15.28 -3.02
CA VAL A 51 -13.33 15.48 -3.85
C VAL A 51 -14.05 16.79 -3.48
N PHE A 52 -14.19 17.10 -2.18
CA PHE A 52 -14.86 18.31 -1.70
C PHE A 52 -13.96 19.55 -1.62
N GLY A 53 -12.68 19.44 -1.99
CA GLY A 53 -11.77 20.57 -2.01
C GLY A 53 -11.97 21.51 -3.22
N SER A 54 -11.13 22.53 -3.31
CA SER A 54 -11.22 23.61 -4.30
C SER A 54 -10.11 23.54 -5.35
N SER A 55 -10.29 24.23 -6.48
CA SER A 55 -9.23 24.45 -7.47
C SER A 55 -8.22 25.49 -7.00
N ILE A 56 -7.02 25.46 -7.58
CA ILE A 56 -6.06 26.56 -7.43
C ILE A 56 -6.65 27.80 -8.15
N PRO A 57 -6.68 28.99 -7.51
CA PRO A 57 -7.14 30.22 -8.16
C PRO A 57 -6.33 30.52 -9.44
N ASP A 58 -6.99 31.09 -10.46
CA ASP A 58 -6.38 31.60 -11.69
C ASP A 58 -5.81 30.56 -12.68
N VAL A 59 -6.29 29.32 -12.62
CA VAL A 59 -5.91 28.25 -13.57
C VAL A 59 -7.03 27.95 -14.56
N GLU A 60 -6.76 28.06 -15.86
CA GLU A 60 -7.65 27.54 -16.90
C GLU A 60 -7.61 26.00 -16.93
N PRO A 61 -8.75 25.31 -16.82
CA PRO A 61 -8.81 23.85 -16.88
C PRO A 61 -8.31 23.34 -18.23
N GLN A 62 -7.21 22.60 -18.22
CA GLN A 62 -6.61 22.07 -19.44
C GLN A 62 -7.28 20.75 -19.81
N MET A 63 -8.51 20.84 -20.28
CA MET A 63 -9.29 19.68 -20.70
C MET A 63 -8.75 19.15 -22.03
N LEU A 64 -8.03 18.03 -21.99
CA LEU A 64 -7.60 17.19 -23.13
C LEU A 64 -6.33 17.58 -23.90
N ALA A 65 -5.55 18.58 -23.47
CA ALA A 65 -4.22 18.75 -24.08
C ALA A 65 -3.28 17.63 -23.56
N VAL A 66 -2.75 16.80 -24.45
CA VAL A 66 -1.62 15.92 -24.12
C VAL A 66 -0.44 16.84 -23.87
N PRO A 67 0.06 16.98 -22.62
CA PRO A 67 1.21 17.82 -22.37
C PRO A 67 2.40 17.26 -23.17
N GLU A 68 3.34 18.10 -23.58
CA GLU A 68 4.66 17.60 -23.97
C GLU A 68 5.30 16.96 -22.74
N THR A 69 5.11 15.64 -22.60
CA THR A 69 5.58 14.89 -21.45
C THR A 69 7.09 14.71 -21.55
N ARG A 70 7.80 15.11 -20.49
CA ARG A 70 9.25 14.84 -20.37
C ARG A 70 9.58 13.35 -20.23
N ALA A 71 8.57 12.49 -20.00
CA ALA A 71 8.72 11.07 -19.72
C ALA A 71 7.97 10.20 -20.74
N SER A 72 8.59 9.06 -21.11
CA SER A 72 7.97 8.08 -22.00
C SER A 72 6.79 7.36 -21.34
N PHE A 73 5.86 6.84 -22.16
CA PHE A 73 4.77 5.98 -21.69
C PHE A 73 5.27 4.85 -20.78
N TRP A 74 6.36 4.17 -21.17
CA TRP A 74 6.93 3.05 -20.42
C TRP A 74 7.48 3.48 -19.06
N SER A 75 8.06 4.69 -18.97
CA SER A 75 8.53 5.25 -17.71
C SER A 75 7.36 5.51 -16.75
N VAL A 76 6.28 6.12 -17.25
CA VAL A 76 5.06 6.37 -16.44
C VAL A 76 4.41 5.06 -16.02
N PHE A 77 4.31 4.10 -16.95
CA PHE A 77 3.79 2.76 -16.67
C PHE A 77 4.60 2.06 -15.57
N ALA A 78 5.93 2.09 -15.62
CA ALA A 78 6.78 1.44 -14.61
C ALA A 78 6.59 2.02 -13.20
N VAL A 79 6.33 3.33 -13.09
CA VAL A 79 6.03 3.98 -11.80
C VAL A 79 4.62 3.65 -11.32
N PHE A 80 3.64 3.54 -12.22
CA PHE A 80 2.24 3.28 -11.89
C PHE A 80 1.94 1.79 -11.64
N PHE A 81 2.65 0.89 -12.31
CA PHE A 81 2.38 -0.54 -12.30
C PHE A 81 2.32 -1.13 -10.88
N PRO A 82 3.26 -0.83 -9.96
CA PRO A 82 3.21 -1.33 -8.58
C PRO A 82 1.89 -0.98 -7.87
N ALA A 83 1.26 0.15 -8.19
CA ALA A 83 0.01 0.59 -7.56
C ALA A 83 -1.17 -0.37 -7.81
N VAL A 84 -1.15 -1.12 -8.92
CA VAL A 84 -2.22 -2.06 -9.30
C VAL A 84 -1.94 -3.50 -8.83
N THR A 85 -0.71 -3.81 -8.41
CA THR A 85 -0.29 -5.18 -8.05
C THR A 85 -0.86 -5.70 -6.71
N GLY A 86 -1.56 -4.85 -5.95
CA GLY A 86 -2.06 -5.16 -4.60
C GLY A 86 -3.10 -6.28 -4.51
N ILE A 87 -3.65 -6.76 -5.64
CA ILE A 87 -4.64 -7.85 -5.70
C ILE A 87 -4.15 -9.12 -4.99
N MET A 88 -2.84 -9.39 -5.06
CA MET A 88 -2.24 -10.59 -4.48
C MET A 88 -2.30 -10.62 -2.94
N ALA A 89 -2.41 -9.46 -2.28
CA ALA A 89 -2.46 -9.39 -0.82
C ALA A 89 -3.69 -10.14 -0.27
N GLY A 90 -4.86 -9.97 -0.88
CA GLY A 90 -6.09 -10.68 -0.47
C GLY A 90 -6.01 -12.19 -0.70
N VAL A 91 -5.38 -12.61 -1.80
CA VAL A 91 -5.21 -14.03 -2.15
C VAL A 91 -4.23 -14.72 -1.20
N SER A 92 -3.17 -14.03 -0.78
CA SER A 92 -2.14 -14.57 0.11
C SER A 92 -2.66 -14.96 1.51
N MET A 93 -3.80 -14.40 1.92
CA MET A 93 -4.48 -14.67 3.19
C MET A 93 -5.72 -15.56 3.00
N SER A 94 -5.86 -16.20 1.84
CA SER A 94 -7.04 -17.02 1.51
C SER A 94 -7.28 -18.20 2.46
N GLY A 95 -6.23 -18.76 3.07
CA GLY A 95 -6.34 -19.85 4.05
C GLY A 95 -7.08 -19.46 5.34
N ASP A 96 -7.15 -18.16 5.64
CA ASP A 96 -7.81 -17.63 6.84
C ASP A 96 -9.26 -17.19 6.56
N LEU A 97 -9.74 -17.34 5.32
CA LEU A 97 -11.11 -16.97 4.93
C LEU A 97 -12.13 -18.05 5.29
N ARG A 98 -13.33 -17.62 5.72
CA ARG A 98 -14.45 -18.53 6.03
C ARG A 98 -14.91 -19.37 4.83
N ASP A 99 -14.95 -18.77 3.64
CA ASP A 99 -15.28 -19.44 2.38
C ASP A 99 -14.41 -18.88 1.23
N PRO A 100 -13.18 -19.41 1.06
CA PRO A 100 -12.22 -18.89 0.08
C PRO A 100 -12.72 -18.97 -1.36
N LYS A 101 -13.51 -20.02 -1.70
CA LYS A 101 -13.95 -20.29 -3.08
C LYS A 101 -14.86 -19.20 -3.63
N HIS A 102 -15.71 -18.63 -2.78
CA HIS A 102 -16.60 -17.52 -3.16
C HIS A 102 -16.03 -16.15 -2.80
N ALA A 103 -15.31 -16.04 -1.68
CA ALA A 103 -14.79 -14.76 -1.20
C ALA A 103 -13.66 -14.21 -2.08
N ILE A 104 -12.76 -15.05 -2.60
CA ILE A 104 -11.64 -14.58 -3.42
C ILE A 104 -12.12 -13.94 -4.74
N PRO A 105 -12.97 -14.59 -5.57
CA PRO A 105 -13.39 -14.00 -6.84
C PRO A 105 -14.18 -12.71 -6.64
N ILE A 106 -15.14 -12.70 -5.71
CA ILE A 106 -16.01 -11.54 -5.45
C ILE A 106 -15.17 -10.38 -4.89
N GLY A 107 -14.36 -10.64 -3.86
CA GLY A 107 -13.53 -9.63 -3.24
C GLY A 107 -12.51 -9.03 -4.19
N THR A 108 -11.84 -9.88 -4.99
CA THR A 108 -10.85 -9.43 -5.98
C THR A 108 -11.47 -8.59 -7.07
N LEU A 109 -12.57 -9.04 -7.69
CA LEU A 109 -13.24 -8.30 -8.75
C LEU A 109 -13.83 -6.98 -8.23
N ALA A 110 -14.41 -6.97 -7.04
CA ALA A 110 -14.90 -5.74 -6.40
C ALA A 110 -13.74 -4.76 -6.14
N ALA A 111 -12.62 -5.24 -5.59
CA ALA A 111 -11.44 -4.40 -5.34
C ALA A 111 -10.87 -3.82 -6.63
N VAL A 112 -10.75 -4.62 -7.69
CA VAL A 112 -10.29 -4.16 -9.01
C VAL A 112 -11.26 -3.12 -9.58
N GLY A 113 -12.57 -3.37 -9.53
CA GLY A 113 -13.58 -2.45 -10.03
C GLY A 113 -13.58 -1.11 -9.29
N THR A 114 -13.52 -1.14 -7.96
CA THR A 114 -13.42 0.07 -7.13
C THR A 114 -12.11 0.82 -7.39
N GLY A 115 -10.97 0.11 -7.46
CA GLY A 115 -9.67 0.71 -7.75
C GLY A 115 -9.64 1.37 -9.14
N TYR A 116 -10.18 0.69 -10.15
CA TYR A 116 -10.31 1.23 -11.52
C TYR A 116 -11.12 2.52 -11.53
N ALA A 117 -12.29 2.55 -10.88
CA ALA A 117 -13.14 3.74 -10.83
C ALA A 117 -12.41 4.93 -10.19
N ILE A 118 -11.72 4.70 -9.07
CA ILE A 118 -10.93 5.75 -8.38
C ILE A 118 -9.75 6.21 -9.26
N TYR A 119 -9.03 5.29 -9.89
CA TYR A 119 -7.87 5.61 -10.74
C TYR A 119 -8.23 6.33 -12.03
N MET A 120 -9.45 6.18 -12.55
CA MET A 120 -9.93 6.98 -13.68
C MET A 120 -10.48 8.34 -13.22
N ALA A 121 -11.15 8.40 -12.06
CA ALA A 121 -11.76 9.64 -11.57
C ALA A 121 -10.71 10.65 -11.08
N LEU A 122 -9.66 10.21 -10.38
CA LEU A 122 -8.67 11.11 -9.78
C LEU A 122 -7.92 11.97 -10.80
N PRO A 123 -7.32 11.43 -11.89
CA PRO A 123 -6.64 12.24 -12.90
C PRO A 123 -7.57 13.28 -13.54
N VAL A 124 -8.83 12.92 -13.80
CA VAL A 124 -9.84 13.85 -14.34
C VAL A 124 -10.11 14.98 -13.35
N LEU A 125 -10.31 14.65 -12.07
CA LEU A 125 -10.53 15.65 -11.02
C LEU A 125 -9.32 16.58 -10.85
N LEU A 126 -8.10 16.06 -10.94
CA LEU A 126 -6.88 16.87 -10.85
C LEU A 126 -6.70 17.78 -12.07
N ALA A 127 -6.92 17.26 -13.28
CA ALA A 127 -6.83 18.04 -14.52
C ALA A 127 -7.86 19.18 -14.58
N LEU A 128 -9.00 19.02 -13.89
CA LEU A 128 -10.02 20.06 -13.74
C LEU A 128 -9.67 21.14 -12.70
N ARG A 129 -8.72 20.89 -11.80
CA ARG A 129 -8.49 21.72 -10.60
C ARG A 129 -7.07 22.27 -10.44
N ALA A 130 -6.11 21.76 -11.20
CA ALA A 130 -4.71 22.19 -11.20
C ALA A 130 -4.12 22.21 -12.61
N ASP A 131 -3.17 23.10 -12.83
CA ASP A 131 -2.41 23.20 -14.07
C ASP A 131 -1.29 22.15 -14.15
N THR A 132 -0.81 21.89 -15.36
CA THR A 132 0.24 20.90 -15.61
C THR A 132 1.55 21.22 -14.87
N ALA A 133 1.91 22.50 -14.71
CA ALA A 133 3.15 22.87 -14.02
C ALA A 133 3.05 22.53 -12.53
N SER A 134 1.95 22.91 -11.87
CA SER A 134 1.66 22.55 -10.48
C SER A 134 1.66 21.03 -10.25
N LEU A 135 1.08 20.26 -11.18
CA LEU A 135 1.06 18.78 -11.12
C LEU A 135 2.46 18.16 -11.27
N LEU A 136 3.36 18.78 -12.02
CA LEU A 136 4.73 18.29 -12.25
C LEU A 136 5.72 18.72 -11.16
N GLU A 137 5.57 19.94 -10.63
CA GLU A 137 6.52 20.54 -9.70
C GLU A 137 6.21 20.25 -8.23
N ASN A 138 4.93 20.00 -7.90
CA ASN A 138 4.52 19.80 -6.52
C ASN A 138 3.93 18.39 -6.29
N PRO A 139 4.73 17.44 -5.77
CA PRO A 139 4.26 16.10 -5.43
C PRO A 139 3.12 16.07 -4.39
N LEU A 140 2.92 17.16 -3.64
CA LEU A 140 1.89 17.32 -2.62
C LEU A 140 0.77 18.28 -3.05
N VAL A 141 0.63 18.55 -4.35
CA VAL A 141 -0.44 19.43 -4.90
C VAL A 141 -1.83 19.02 -4.43
N MET A 142 -2.09 17.72 -4.26
CA MET A 142 -3.35 17.21 -3.71
C MET A 142 -3.70 17.79 -2.33
N MET A 143 -2.71 18.13 -1.50
CA MET A 143 -2.95 18.78 -0.20
C MET A 143 -3.57 20.17 -0.37
N GLN A 144 -3.12 20.93 -1.36
CA GLN A 144 -3.62 22.28 -1.65
C GLN A 144 -5.02 22.24 -2.27
N LEU A 145 -5.30 21.18 -3.04
CA LEU A 145 -6.59 20.97 -3.69
C LEU A 145 -7.66 20.39 -2.77
N SER A 146 -7.28 19.82 -1.63
CA SER A 146 -8.21 19.17 -0.70
C SER A 146 -8.88 20.15 0.26
N PHE A 147 -10.08 19.81 0.73
CA PHE A 147 -10.80 20.59 1.73
C PHE A 147 -10.02 20.71 3.05
N TRP A 148 -9.28 19.66 3.41
CA TRP A 148 -8.41 19.65 4.58
C TRP A 148 -7.08 18.97 4.23
N GLY A 149 -6.05 19.77 3.90
CA GLY A 149 -4.72 19.32 3.49
C GLY A 149 -4.13 18.13 4.27
N PRO A 150 -4.17 18.13 5.61
CA PRO A 150 -3.68 17.00 6.43
C PRO A 150 -4.39 15.67 6.15
N ALA A 151 -5.63 15.67 5.65
CA ALA A 151 -6.33 14.45 5.26
C ALA A 151 -5.55 13.65 4.21
N ILE A 152 -4.91 14.32 3.25
CA ILE A 152 -4.09 13.68 2.21
C ILE A 152 -2.90 12.95 2.83
N LEU A 153 -2.27 13.54 3.85
CA LEU A 153 -1.17 12.89 4.56
C LEU A 153 -1.64 11.64 5.32
N LEU A 154 -2.83 11.69 5.93
CA LEU A 154 -3.44 10.51 6.55
C LEU A 154 -3.69 9.40 5.53
N GLY A 155 -4.17 9.74 4.33
CA GLY A 155 -4.34 8.80 3.23
C GLY A 155 -3.02 8.18 2.78
N VAL A 156 -1.97 8.99 2.58
CA VAL A 156 -0.64 8.52 2.16
C VAL A 156 -0.01 7.61 3.21
N TRP A 157 -0.03 8.00 4.48
CA TRP A 157 0.50 7.18 5.58
C TRP A 157 -0.33 5.90 5.76
N GLY A 158 -1.66 6.01 5.68
CA GLY A 158 -2.57 4.88 5.73
C GLY A 158 -2.28 3.87 4.62
N ALA A 159 -2.23 4.31 3.36
CA ALA A 159 -1.95 3.44 2.22
C ALA A 159 -0.58 2.75 2.33
N THR A 160 0.45 3.49 2.75
CA THR A 160 1.81 2.95 2.94
C THR A 160 1.83 1.88 4.04
N LEU A 161 1.19 2.17 5.18
CA LEU A 161 1.10 1.24 6.31
C LEU A 161 0.28 -0.01 5.94
N SER A 162 -0.83 0.17 5.21
CA SER A 162 -1.65 -0.92 4.67
C SER A 162 -0.83 -1.88 3.81
N SER A 163 -0.05 -1.36 2.86
CA SER A 163 0.81 -2.20 2.00
C SER A 163 1.89 -2.93 2.80
N ALA A 164 2.46 -2.29 3.82
CA ALA A 164 3.43 -2.92 4.71
C ALA A 164 2.80 -4.06 5.53
N ILE A 165 1.64 -3.82 6.15
CA ILE A 165 0.89 -4.84 6.90
C ILE A 165 0.51 -6.00 5.99
N GLY A 166 -0.05 -5.72 4.80
CA GLY A 166 -0.45 -6.76 3.84
C GLY A 166 0.72 -7.66 3.43
N SER A 167 1.90 -7.07 3.18
CA SER A 167 3.10 -7.84 2.82
C SER A 167 3.63 -8.66 4.01
N LEU A 168 3.59 -8.11 5.22
CA LEU A 168 4.07 -8.78 6.44
C LEU A 168 3.17 -9.93 6.91
N LEU A 169 1.88 -9.87 6.64
CA LEU A 169 0.94 -10.96 6.94
C LEU A 169 0.88 -11.98 5.80
N GLY A 170 0.92 -11.53 4.55
CA GLY A 170 0.79 -12.38 3.37
C GLY A 170 2.03 -13.22 3.08
N ALA A 171 3.23 -12.64 3.12
CA ALA A 171 4.44 -13.36 2.74
C ALA A 171 4.74 -14.59 3.63
N PRO A 172 4.60 -14.53 4.97
CA PRO A 172 4.77 -15.70 5.83
C PRO A 172 3.74 -16.80 5.58
N ARG A 173 2.48 -16.44 5.31
CA ARG A 173 1.40 -17.39 4.98
C ARG A 173 1.69 -18.12 3.67
N VAL A 174 2.16 -17.40 2.64
CA VAL A 174 2.58 -18.02 1.37
C VAL A 174 3.75 -18.97 1.59
N LEU A 175 4.79 -18.56 2.34
CA LEU A 175 5.93 -19.42 2.66
C LEU A 175 5.51 -20.68 3.43
N GLN A 176 4.59 -20.53 4.38
CA GLN A 176 4.03 -21.64 5.16
C GLN A 176 3.27 -22.63 4.27
N ALA A 177 2.44 -22.14 3.34
CA ALA A 177 1.72 -22.97 2.39
C ALA A 177 2.67 -23.74 1.47
N LEU A 178 3.65 -23.06 0.86
CA LEU A 178 4.65 -23.69 -0.01
C LEU A 178 5.47 -24.76 0.72
N ALA A 179 5.79 -24.55 2.00
CA ALA A 179 6.49 -25.52 2.83
C ALA A 179 5.63 -26.78 3.09
N ARG A 180 4.32 -26.60 3.32
CA ARG A 180 3.37 -27.70 3.56
C ARG A 180 3.07 -28.50 2.29
N ASP A 181 3.03 -27.82 1.15
CA ASP A 181 2.84 -28.46 -0.16
C ASP A 181 4.09 -29.20 -0.65
N GLY A 182 5.20 -29.17 0.11
CA GLY A 182 6.44 -29.85 -0.24
C GLY A 182 7.18 -29.23 -1.43
N ILE A 183 6.80 -28.01 -1.83
CA ILE A 183 7.41 -27.27 -2.94
C ILE A 183 8.78 -26.72 -2.53
N LEU A 184 8.93 -26.32 -1.26
CA LEU A 184 10.22 -25.87 -0.72
C LEU A 184 11.19 -27.03 -0.47
N PRO A 185 12.52 -26.80 -0.56
CA PRO A 185 13.53 -27.79 -0.19
C PRO A 185 13.29 -28.38 1.21
N ARG A 186 13.60 -29.68 1.41
CA ARG A 186 13.36 -30.38 2.68
C ARG A 186 14.00 -29.68 3.90
N SER A 187 15.12 -28.98 3.69
CA SER A 187 15.80 -28.17 4.72
C SER A 187 14.96 -26.99 5.23
N LEU A 188 13.96 -26.52 4.47
CA LEU A 188 13.08 -25.40 4.78
C LEU A 188 11.67 -25.84 5.23
N SER A 189 11.43 -27.15 5.37
CA SER A 189 10.13 -27.70 5.81
C SER A 189 9.65 -27.18 7.17
N TRP A 190 10.55 -26.68 8.02
CA TRP A 190 10.21 -26.06 9.30
C TRP A 190 9.40 -24.76 9.15
N LEU A 191 9.44 -24.09 8.00
CA LEU A 191 8.61 -22.92 7.70
C LEU A 191 7.11 -23.25 7.61
N GLY A 192 6.76 -24.53 7.41
CA GLY A 192 5.37 -24.99 7.39
C GLY A 192 4.74 -25.10 8.78
N ARG A 193 5.50 -24.94 9.86
CA ARG A 193 4.98 -25.00 11.24
C ARG A 193 4.21 -23.72 11.55
N GLY A 194 2.97 -23.87 12.03
CA GLY A 194 2.21 -22.77 12.61
C GLY A 194 2.09 -22.90 14.12
N ASN A 195 1.77 -21.79 14.77
CA ASN A 195 1.73 -21.66 16.22
C ASN A 195 0.35 -21.17 16.70
N GLY A 196 -0.15 -21.77 17.79
CA GLY A 196 -1.40 -21.37 18.43
C GLY A 196 -2.66 -21.76 17.66
N ALA A 197 -3.82 -21.29 18.13
CA ALA A 197 -5.12 -21.63 17.55
C ALA A 197 -5.35 -21.04 16.14
N ALA A 198 -4.67 -19.94 15.82
CA ALA A 198 -4.73 -19.27 14.51
C ALA A 198 -3.66 -19.76 13.51
N ASP A 199 -2.92 -20.82 13.87
CA ASP A 199 -1.90 -21.46 13.03
C ASP A 199 -0.84 -20.47 12.48
N GLU A 200 -0.42 -19.51 13.32
CA GLU A 200 0.39 -18.36 12.90
C GLU A 200 1.80 -18.79 12.44
N PRO A 201 2.28 -18.35 11.25
CA PRO A 201 3.59 -18.72 10.71
C PRO A 201 4.74 -17.90 11.34
N ARG A 202 4.92 -17.94 12.66
CA ARG A 202 5.89 -17.08 13.39
C ARG A 202 7.31 -17.18 12.83
N LEU A 203 7.74 -18.39 12.50
CA LEU A 203 9.06 -18.65 11.89
C LEU A 203 9.16 -18.04 10.48
N GLY A 204 8.09 -18.15 9.68
CA GLY A 204 7.99 -17.49 8.39
C GLY A 204 8.06 -15.97 8.51
N THR A 205 7.37 -15.39 9.50
CA THR A 205 7.41 -13.95 9.77
C THR A 205 8.82 -13.48 10.09
N LEU A 206 9.54 -14.19 10.97
CA LEU A 206 10.95 -13.87 11.27
C LEU A 206 11.85 -13.90 10.04
N VAL A 207 11.68 -14.88 9.15
CA VAL A 207 12.46 -14.95 7.89
C VAL A 207 12.12 -13.76 6.98
N THR A 208 10.84 -13.48 6.76
CA THR A 208 10.43 -12.34 5.91
C THR A 208 10.92 -11.01 6.47
N LEU A 209 10.97 -10.87 7.79
CA LEU A 209 11.51 -9.69 8.46
C LEU A 209 13.02 -9.57 8.29
N GLY A 210 13.76 -10.67 8.44
CA GLY A 210 15.20 -10.69 8.18
C GLY A 210 15.52 -10.24 6.74
N VAL A 211 14.76 -10.73 5.76
CA VAL A 211 14.91 -10.32 4.36
C VAL A 211 14.56 -8.84 4.17
N ALA A 212 13.44 -8.37 4.75
CA ALA A 212 13.04 -6.97 4.63
C ALA A 212 14.08 -6.00 5.24
N ILE A 213 14.66 -6.34 6.39
CA ILE A 213 15.72 -5.57 7.03
C ILE A 213 16.99 -5.58 6.17
N ALA A 214 17.41 -6.74 5.67
CA ALA A 214 18.59 -6.86 4.83
C ALA A 214 18.47 -6.03 3.54
N LEU A 215 17.31 -6.09 2.88
CA LEU A 215 17.02 -5.28 1.69
C LEU A 215 16.99 -3.78 2.02
N SER A 216 16.40 -3.40 3.15
CA SER A 216 16.36 -2.00 3.59
C SER A 216 17.77 -1.45 3.85
N ALA A 217 18.69 -2.27 4.37
CA ALA A 217 20.09 -1.90 4.60
C ALA A 217 20.94 -1.88 3.32
N LEU A 218 20.55 -2.60 2.26
CA LEU A 218 21.22 -2.60 0.95
C LEU A 218 20.76 -1.44 0.05
N ALA A 219 19.55 -0.92 0.27
CA ALA A 219 18.95 0.14 -0.54
C ALA A 219 19.35 1.56 -0.11
N SER A 220 20.13 1.69 0.97
CA SER A 220 20.66 2.95 1.54
C SER A 220 22.14 3.13 1.24
#